data_AF-A0A8J5JFI7-F1
#
_entry.id   AF-A0A8J5JFI7-F1
#
_cell.length_a   1.000
_cell.length_b   1.000
_cell.length_c   1.000
_cell.angle_alpha   90.00
_cell.angle_beta   90.00
_cell.angle_gamma   90.00
#
_symmetry.space_group_name_H-M   'P 1'
#
loop_
_entity.id
_entity.type
_entity.pdbx_description
1 polymer ?
#
loop_
_entity_poly.entity_id
_entity_poly.type
_entity_poly.pdbx_seq_one_letter_code
_entity_poly.pdbx_strand_id
1 'polypeptide(L)'
;MPLSFRPWFSTPSRTRRGHLSSATLAILAQAQSVLMSQQQAIVSLQASLASMSAPRQSSQPLVSRATAPEKCDLEMSSAIFRSWRRSTECWLQLNKWPDADAILCIHLLCVPAL
;
A
#
# COMPACT_ATOMS: atom_id res chain seq x y z
N MET A 1 -15.28 -84.55 -9.22
CA MET A 1 -14.01 -84.11 -9.81
C MET A 1 -14.22 -83.97 -11.33
N PRO A 2 -13.88 -82.88 -12.04
CA PRO A 2 -13.63 -81.48 -11.64
C PRO A 2 -14.37 -80.40 -12.50
N LEU A 3 -14.55 -79.22 -11.86
CA LEU A 3 -14.50 -77.82 -12.34
C LEU A 3 -15.25 -77.35 -13.60
N SER A 4 -16.10 -76.32 -13.41
CA SER A 4 -16.02 -75.11 -14.25
C SER A 4 -16.51 -73.83 -13.53
N PHE A 5 -15.71 -72.79 -13.74
CA PHE A 5 -15.70 -71.47 -13.15
C PHE A 5 -16.99 -70.67 -13.36
N ARG A 6 -17.41 -69.92 -12.34
CA ARG A 6 -18.08 -68.64 -12.54
C ARG A 6 -17.41 -67.57 -11.66
N PRO A 7 -16.80 -66.54 -12.25
CA PRO A 7 -16.32 -65.40 -11.49
C PRO A 7 -17.53 -64.57 -11.06
N TRP A 8 -17.78 -64.50 -9.75
CA TRP A 8 -18.68 -63.51 -9.18
C TRP A 8 -17.92 -62.18 -9.18
N PHE A 9 -17.94 -61.47 -10.30
CA PHE A 9 -17.44 -60.10 -10.35
C PHE A 9 -18.32 -59.26 -9.41
N SER A 10 -17.78 -58.99 -8.22
CA SER A 10 -18.26 -57.96 -7.32
C SER A 10 -18.24 -56.63 -8.06
N THR A 11 -19.43 -56.03 -8.18
CA THR A 11 -19.74 -54.60 -8.26
C THR A 11 -18.67 -53.69 -8.87
N PRO A 12 -18.93 -53.03 -10.02
CA PRO A 12 -18.12 -51.88 -10.39
C PRO A 12 -18.34 -50.82 -9.32
N SER A 13 -17.27 -50.53 -8.56
CA SER A 13 -17.13 -49.36 -7.73
C SER A 13 -17.54 -48.16 -8.57
N ARG A 14 -18.73 -47.63 -8.28
CA ARG A 14 -19.25 -46.42 -8.88
C ARG A 14 -18.26 -45.31 -8.54
N THR A 15 -17.33 -45.06 -9.46
CA THR A 15 -16.51 -43.86 -9.48
C THR A 15 -17.50 -42.71 -9.39
N ARG A 16 -17.54 -42.07 -8.23
CA ARG A 16 -18.28 -40.84 -7.99
C ARG A 16 -17.57 -39.79 -8.84
N ARG A 17 -17.88 -39.78 -10.13
CA ARG A 17 -17.48 -38.76 -11.08
C ARG A 17 -18.15 -37.51 -10.56
N GLY A 18 -17.39 -36.69 -9.83
CA GLY A 18 -17.86 -35.43 -9.31
C GLY A 18 -18.22 -34.56 -10.51
N HIS A 19 -19.50 -34.57 -10.88
CA HIS A 19 -20.03 -33.61 -11.83
C HIS A 19 -19.98 -32.26 -11.10
N LEU A 20 -18.97 -31.47 -11.42
CA LEU A 20 -18.97 -30.03 -11.09
C LEU A 20 -20.26 -29.46 -11.66
N SER A 21 -21.09 -28.88 -10.81
CA SER A 21 -22.32 -28.22 -11.23
C SER A 21 -21.99 -27.13 -12.24
N SER A 22 -22.87 -26.91 -13.22
CA SER A 22 -22.76 -25.80 -14.18
C SER A 22 -22.52 -24.45 -13.46
N ALA A 23 -23.12 -24.27 -12.28
CA ALA A 23 -22.89 -23.10 -11.43
C ALA A 23 -21.44 -22.98 -10.94
N THR A 24 -20.79 -24.10 -10.58
CA THR A 24 -19.39 -24.10 -10.12
C THR A 24 -18.43 -23.77 -11.27
N LEU A 25 -18.72 -24.23 -12.48
CA LEU A 25 -17.95 -23.89 -13.67
C LEU A 25 -18.09 -22.41 -14.04
N ALA A 26 -19.30 -21.85 -13.92
CA ALA A 26 -19.54 -20.43 -14.13
C ALA A 26 -18.77 -19.55 -13.12
N ILE A 27 -18.77 -19.94 -11.84
CA ILE A 27 -18.02 -19.24 -10.79
C ILE A 27 -16.51 -19.30 -11.05
N LEU A 28 -15.98 -20.46 -11.47
CA LEU A 28 -14.56 -20.60 -11.80
C LEU A 28 -14.16 -19.74 -13.01
N ALA A 29 -14.99 -19.72 -14.06
CA ALA A 29 -14.76 -18.88 -15.23
C ALA A 29 -14.79 -17.38 -14.87
N GLN A 30 -15.72 -16.98 -13.98
CA GLN A 30 -15.80 -15.61 -13.50
C GLN A 30 -14.61 -15.24 -12.60
N ALA A 31 -14.17 -16.13 -11.71
CA ALA A 31 -12.99 -15.89 -10.90
C ALA A 31 -11.73 -15.75 -11.78
N GLN A 32 -11.62 -16.57 -12.82
CA GLN A 32 -10.51 -16.51 -13.75
C GLN A 32 -10.47 -15.18 -14.53
N SER A 33 -11.62 -14.67 -14.99
CA SER A 33 -11.67 -13.38 -15.69
C SER A 33 -11.31 -12.21 -14.77
N VAL A 34 -11.77 -12.25 -13.52
CA VAL A 34 -11.42 -11.25 -12.50
C VAL A 34 -9.93 -11.26 -12.20
N LEU A 35 -9.32 -12.44 -12.01
CA LEU A 35 -7.88 -12.56 -11.76
C LEU A 35 -7.05 -12.01 -12.92
N MET A 36 -7.43 -12.33 -14.16
CA MET A 36 -6.75 -11.80 -15.34
C MET A 36 -6.87 -10.28 -15.45
N SER A 37 -8.06 -9.73 -15.17
CA SER A 37 -8.29 -8.28 -15.15
C SER A 37 -7.45 -7.59 -14.07
N GLN A 38 -7.38 -8.16 -12.86
CA GLN A 38 -6.54 -7.63 -11.79
C GLN A 38 -5.06 -7.69 -12.16
N GLN A 39 -4.60 -8.78 -12.78
CA GLN A 39 -3.21 -8.90 -13.21
C GLN A 39 -2.83 -7.80 -14.23
N GLN A 40 -3.71 -7.50 -15.19
CA GLN A 40 -3.51 -6.41 -16.15
C GLN A 40 -3.47 -5.04 -15.47
N ALA A 41 -4.36 -4.80 -14.50
CA ALA A 41 -4.36 -3.55 -13.73
C ALA A 41 -3.07 -3.38 -12.93
N ILE A 42 -2.57 -4.43 -12.28
CA ILE A 42 -1.30 -4.41 -11.54
C ILE A 42 -0.13 -4.08 -12.47
N VAL A 43 -0.05 -4.75 -13.63
CA VAL A 43 1.02 -4.49 -14.61
C VAL A 43 0.94 -3.04 -15.13
N SER A 44 -0.26 -2.54 -15.41
CA SER A 44 -0.46 -1.15 -15.82
C SER A 44 0.00 -0.18 -14.74
N LEU A 45 -0.36 -0.41 -13.49
CA LEU A 45 0.05 0.43 -12.36
C LEU A 45 1.57 0.39 -12.16
N GLN A 46 2.19 -0.79 -12.30
CA GLN A 46 3.65 -0.94 -12.24
C GLN A 46 4.34 -0.17 -13.39
N ALA A 47 3.79 -0.20 -14.60
CA ALA A 47 4.32 0.57 -15.73
C ALA A 47 4.15 2.09 -15.52
N SER A 48 3.01 2.53 -14.99
CA SER A 48 2.80 3.93 -14.60
C SER A 48 3.79 4.37 -13.51
N LEU A 49 4.00 3.55 -12.48
CA LEU A 49 4.95 3.83 -11.42
C LEU A 49 6.40 3.84 -11.94
N ALA A 50 6.74 2.92 -12.84
CA ALA A 50 8.06 2.87 -13.50
C ALA A 50 8.32 4.14 -14.33
N SER A 51 7.33 4.60 -15.11
CA SER A 51 7.44 5.84 -15.89
C SER A 51 7.50 7.10 -15.02
N MET A 52 6.91 7.09 -13.83
CA MET A 52 7.07 8.15 -12.82
C MET A 52 8.42 8.09 -12.09
N SER A 53 9.00 6.89 -11.95
CA SER A 53 10.28 6.65 -11.26
C SER A 53 11.51 6.88 -12.14
N ALA A 54 11.33 7.14 -13.44
CA ALA A 54 12.40 7.69 -14.25
C ALA A 54 12.87 8.97 -13.55
N PRO A 55 14.16 9.10 -13.18
CA PRO A 55 14.66 10.31 -12.58
C PRO A 55 14.48 11.39 -13.63
N ARG A 56 13.41 12.17 -13.50
CA ARG A 56 13.39 13.50 -14.11
C ARG A 56 14.64 14.13 -13.55
N GLN A 57 15.64 14.31 -14.42
CA GLN A 57 16.70 15.29 -14.26
C GLN A 57 16.01 16.65 -14.13
N SER A 58 15.39 16.86 -12.97
CA SER A 58 14.96 18.13 -12.52
C SER A 58 16.17 18.65 -11.80
N SER A 59 16.83 19.60 -12.45
CA SER A 59 17.68 20.61 -11.83
C SER A 59 16.84 21.42 -10.82
N GLN A 60 16.19 20.74 -9.88
CA GLN A 60 15.71 21.34 -8.65
C GLN A 60 16.86 21.18 -7.66
N PRO A 61 17.23 22.25 -6.95
CA PRO A 61 18.17 22.10 -5.86
C PRO A 61 17.60 21.00 -4.97
N LEU A 62 18.46 20.06 -4.56
CA LEU A 62 18.23 19.25 -3.38
C LEU A 62 17.97 20.23 -2.24
N VAL A 63 16.73 20.70 -2.09
CA VAL A 63 16.27 21.23 -0.82
C VAL A 63 16.18 19.96 0.00
N SER A 64 17.28 19.65 0.69
CA SER A 64 17.40 18.61 1.69
C SER A 64 16.04 18.45 2.34
N ARG A 65 15.43 17.26 2.19
CA ARG A 65 14.18 16.83 2.84
C ARG A 65 14.05 17.60 4.14
N ALA A 66 13.26 18.68 4.14
CA ALA A 66 13.41 19.71 5.15
C ALA A 66 13.11 19.06 6.49
N THR A 67 14.15 18.79 7.28
CA THR A 67 14.02 18.13 8.58
C THR A 67 13.01 18.94 9.37
N ALA A 68 12.02 18.26 9.95
CA ALA A 68 11.02 18.94 10.78
C ALA A 68 11.74 19.81 11.83
N PRO A 69 11.25 21.03 12.10
CA PRO A 69 11.83 21.89 13.13
C PRO A 69 11.89 21.14 14.47
N GLU A 70 12.92 21.45 15.26
CA GLU A 70 13.04 20.92 16.62
C GLU A 70 11.82 21.30 17.47
N LYS A 71 11.55 20.53 18.54
CA LYS A 71 10.51 20.91 19.50
C LYS A 71 10.82 22.27 20.10
N CYS A 72 9.78 23.07 20.33
CA CYS A 72 9.91 24.27 21.14
C CYS A 72 10.10 23.83 22.59
N ASP A 73 11.20 24.26 23.19
CA ASP A 73 11.49 24.07 24.60
C ASP A 73 11.08 25.34 25.37
N LEU A 74 10.41 25.15 26.50
CA LEU A 74 9.93 26.23 27.37
C LEU A 74 11.10 26.99 28.02
N GLU A 75 12.24 26.33 28.19
CA GLU A 75 13.45 26.90 28.79
C GLU A 75 14.34 27.64 27.75
N MET A 76 13.88 27.77 26.49
CA MET A 76 14.63 28.50 25.47
C MET A 76 14.77 29.98 25.81
N SER A 77 16.00 30.49 25.66
CA SER A 77 16.23 31.94 25.71
C SER A 77 15.47 32.65 24.57
N SER A 78 15.18 33.94 24.77
CA SER A 78 14.46 34.75 23.78
C SER A 78 15.13 34.79 22.41
N ALA A 79 16.46 34.75 22.35
CA ALA A 79 17.23 34.71 21.10
C ALA A 79 17.05 33.36 20.37
N ILE A 80 17.07 32.25 21.12
CA ILE A 80 16.86 30.91 20.59
C ILE A 80 15.44 30.76 20.08
N PHE A 81 14.44 31.21 20.84
CA PHE A 81 13.04 31.19 20.42
C PHE A 81 12.81 31.96 19.11
N ARG A 82 13.42 33.14 18.95
CA ARG A 82 13.34 33.92 17.69
C ARG A 82 14.00 33.21 16.51
N SER A 83 15.06 32.43 16.76
CA SER A 83 15.70 31.60 15.74
C SER A 83 14.79 30.43 15.35
N TRP A 84 14.28 29.70 16.34
CA TRP A 84 13.34 28.60 16.17
C TRP A 84 12.08 29.01 15.40
N ARG A 85 11.48 30.15 15.75
CA ARG A 85 10.29 30.68 15.06
C ARG A 85 10.57 30.91 13.57
N ARG A 86 11.68 31.56 13.24
CA ARG A 86 12.06 31.82 11.83
C ARG A 86 12.31 30.53 11.07
N SER A 87 13.00 29.56 11.68
CA SER A 87 13.23 28.24 11.08
C SER A 87 11.91 27.51 10.79
N THR A 88 11.00 27.52 11.76
CA THR A 88 9.67 26.88 11.64
C THR A 88 8.82 27.55 10.56
N GLU A 89 8.81 28.88 10.50
CA GLU A 89 8.09 29.64 9.48
C GLU A 89 8.64 29.35 8.07
N CYS A 90 9.97 29.37 7.90
CA CYS A 90 10.59 28.97 6.63
C CYS A 90 10.24 27.54 6.25
N TRP A 91 10.26 26.61 7.20
CA TRP A 91 9.91 25.21 6.96
C TRP A 91 8.45 25.05 6.52
N LEU A 92 7.50 25.72 7.19
CA LEU A 92 6.07 25.67 6.84
C LEU A 92 5.82 26.24 5.43
N GLN A 93 6.47 27.36 5.09
CA GLN A 93 6.37 27.98 3.76
C GLN A 93 6.94 27.08 2.67
N LEU A 94 8.11 26.47 2.90
CA LEU A 94 8.73 25.55 1.94
C LEU A 94 7.85 24.32 1.68
N ASN A 95 7.15 23.83 2.69
CA ASN A 95 6.26 22.68 2.58
C ASN A 95 4.83 23.04 2.15
N LYS A 96 4.52 24.34 1.94
CA LYS A 96 3.20 24.84 1.50
C LYS A 96 2.04 24.35 2.39
N TRP A 97 2.24 24.38 3.70
CA TRP A 97 1.19 23.98 4.64
C TRP A 97 0.01 24.96 4.61
N PRO A 98 -1.24 24.48 4.62
CA PRO A 98 -2.41 25.32 4.87
C PRO A 98 -2.32 25.96 6.26
N ASP A 99 -2.80 27.20 6.42
CA ASP A 99 -2.70 27.96 7.69
C ASP A 99 -3.29 27.20 8.89
N ALA A 100 -4.42 26.52 8.69
CA ALA A 100 -5.07 25.74 9.74
C ALA A 100 -4.19 24.57 10.23
N ASP A 101 -3.52 23.87 9.30
CA ASP A 101 -2.65 22.74 9.61
C ASP A 101 -1.31 23.21 10.19
N ALA A 102 -0.82 24.38 9.74
CA ALA A 102 0.38 25.00 10.27
C ALA A 102 0.25 25.35 11.75
N ILE A 103 -0.91 25.87 12.16
CA ILE A 103 -1.22 26.16 13.58
C ILE A 103 -1.21 24.88 14.41
N LEU A 104 -1.81 23.80 13.91
CA LEU A 104 -1.80 22.51 14.61
C LEU A 104 -0.37 21.96 14.74
N CYS A 105 0.44 22.07 13.69
CA CYS A 105 1.83 21.67 13.69
C CYS A 105 2.66 22.43 14.74
N ILE A 106 2.51 23.75 14.80
CA ILE A 106 3.18 24.59 15.79
C ILE A 106 2.78 24.17 17.21
N HIS A 107 1.49 23.91 17.46
CA HIS A 107 1.06 23.41 18.76
C HIS A 107 1.76 22.09 19.11
N LEU A 108 1.80 21.12 18.20
CA LEU A 108 2.47 19.84 18.43
C LEU A 108 3.97 19.98 18.73
N LEU A 109 4.64 20.96 18.10
CA LEU A 109 6.04 21.25 18.37
C LEU A 109 6.24 21.91 19.75
N CYS A 110 5.25 22.64 20.25
CA CYS A 110 5.29 23.32 21.54
C CYS A 110 4.70 22.54 22.71
N VAL A 111 4.08 21.37 22.48
CA VAL A 111 3.52 20.55 23.57
C VAL A 111 4.67 19.93 24.37
N PRO A 112 4.74 20.20 25.70
CA PRO A 112 5.73 19.57 26.57
C PRO A 112 5.53 18.05 26.54
N ALA A 113 6.63 17.30 26.56
CA ALA A 113 6.54 15.85 26.78
C ALA A 113 5.98 15.63 28.19
N LEU A 114 4.83 14.95 28.27
CA LEU A 114 4.22 14.50 29.53
C LEU A 114 5.13 13.53 30.27
#